data_AF-A0A2P5A3S9-F1
#
_entry.id   AF-A0A2P5A3S9-F1
#
_cell.length_a   1.000
_cell.length_b   1.000
_cell.length_c   1.000
_cell.angle_alpha   90.00
_cell.angle_beta   90.00
_cell.angle_gamma   90.00
#
_symmetry.space_group_name_H-M   'P 1'
#
loop_
_entity.id
_entity.type
_entity.pdbx_description
1 polymer ?
#
loop_
_entity_poly.entity_id
_entity_poly.type
_entity_poly.pdbx_seq_one_letter_code
_entity_poly.pdbx_strand_id
1 'polypeptide(L)'
;MRLKVAKETASAITYLHTAFARPIIHRGIAPSNILIDKDSIPKLCNFDQAITIPEGETHVQVNKIPGANFYLEHAYALSGIVTEHTDIYSFGFVLLFLISEEGEINEEKEVQLQAFLKLAWICLKENGEDRPLMIDVAKELVKIERSAR
;
A
#
# COMPACT_ATOMS: atom_id res chain seq x y z
N MET A 1 -10.98 -12.07 -6.05
CA MET A 1 -9.53 -12.32 -5.88
C MET A 1 -8.76 -11.05 -5.55
N ARG A 2 -8.85 -9.97 -6.35
CA ARG A 2 -8.11 -8.72 -6.10
C ARG A 2 -8.38 -8.04 -4.78
N LEU A 3 -9.64 -7.96 -4.37
CA LEU A 3 -9.97 -7.36 -3.07
C LEU A 3 -9.37 -8.16 -1.91
N LYS A 4 -9.27 -9.49 -2.04
CA LYS A 4 -8.51 -10.35 -1.12
C LYS A 4 -7.03 -9.99 -1.16
N VAL A 5 -6.43 -9.87 -2.36
CA VAL A 5 -5.03 -9.43 -2.53
C VAL A 5 -4.76 -8.10 -1.84
N ALA A 6 -5.57 -7.08 -2.13
CA ALA A 6 -5.45 -5.76 -1.52
C ALA A 6 -5.60 -5.80 0.01
N LYS A 7 -6.64 -6.46 0.53
CA LYS A 7 -6.90 -6.52 1.97
C LYS A 7 -5.77 -7.18 2.76
N GLU A 8 -5.36 -8.37 2.33
CA GLU A 8 -4.34 -9.15 3.02
C GLU A 8 -2.96 -8.46 2.89
N THR A 9 -2.67 -7.84 1.74
CA THR A 9 -1.45 -7.03 1.58
C THR A 9 -1.49 -5.80 2.49
N ALA A 10 -2.60 -5.06 2.54
CA ALA A 10 -2.77 -3.92 3.45
C ALA A 10 -2.65 -4.34 4.93
N SER A 11 -3.15 -5.53 5.29
CA SER A 11 -2.98 -6.10 6.62
C SER A 11 -1.51 -6.42 6.92
N ALA A 12 -0.76 -6.96 5.96
CA ALA A 12 0.67 -7.21 6.11
C ALA A 12 1.44 -5.89 6.31
N ILE A 13 1.13 -4.85 5.54
CA ILE A 13 1.78 -3.53 5.68
C ILE A 13 1.39 -2.89 7.01
N THR A 14 0.12 -2.97 7.42
CA THR A 14 -0.34 -2.51 8.74
C THR A 14 0.47 -3.18 9.85
N TYR A 15 0.69 -4.49 9.76
CA TYR A 15 1.50 -5.21 10.73
C TYR A 15 2.93 -4.66 10.81
N LEU A 16 3.57 -4.34 9.68
CA LEU A 16 4.90 -3.75 9.66
C LEU A 16 4.95 -2.37 10.33
N HIS A 17 3.92 -1.55 10.12
CA HIS A 17 3.83 -0.19 10.66
C HIS A 17 3.50 -0.19 12.16
N THR A 18 2.63 -1.09 12.62
CA THR A 18 2.03 -0.97 13.96
C THR A 18 2.39 -2.05 14.97
N ALA A 19 2.93 -3.21 14.55
CA ALA A 19 3.13 -4.34 15.48
C ALA A 19 4.41 -4.24 16.31
N PHE A 20 5.29 -3.28 16.01
CA PHE A 20 6.58 -3.10 16.66
C PHE A 20 6.67 -1.72 17.29
N ALA A 21 7.54 -1.56 18.29
CA ALA A 21 7.80 -0.25 18.92
C ALA A 21 8.35 0.80 17.94
N ARG A 22 8.88 0.34 16.79
CA ARG A 22 9.42 1.17 15.74
C ARG A 22 8.85 0.70 14.40
N PRO A 23 8.16 1.57 13.63
CA PRO A 23 7.58 1.18 12.35
C PRO A 23 8.63 0.66 11.37
N ILE A 24 8.33 -0.44 10.69
CA ILE A 24 9.14 -0.98 9.59
C ILE A 24 8.53 -0.51 8.27
N ILE A 25 9.26 0.31 7.52
CA ILE A 25 8.85 0.80 6.20
C ILE A 25 9.48 -0.08 5.13
N HIS A 26 8.67 -0.73 4.30
CA HIS A 26 9.13 -1.71 3.32
C HIS A 26 9.87 -1.06 2.14
N ARG A 27 9.38 0.11 1.66
CA ARG A 27 9.90 0.90 0.52
C ARG A 27 9.98 0.20 -0.84
N GLY A 28 9.52 -1.03 -0.91
CA GLY A 28 9.60 -1.91 -2.08
C GLY A 28 8.24 -2.47 -2.46
N ILE A 29 7.14 -1.79 -2.10
CA ILE A 29 5.80 -2.29 -2.38
C ILE A 29 5.50 -2.16 -3.87
N ALA A 30 5.26 -3.30 -4.51
CA ALA A 30 5.00 -3.41 -5.93
C ALA A 30 4.24 -4.73 -6.20
N PRO A 31 3.48 -4.83 -7.31
CA PRO A 31 2.81 -6.08 -7.68
C PRO A 31 3.77 -7.28 -7.77
N SER A 32 5.00 -7.07 -8.26
CA SER A 32 6.03 -8.11 -8.36
C SER A 32 6.53 -8.65 -7.01
N ASN A 33 6.27 -7.92 -5.92
CA ASN A 33 6.66 -8.28 -4.55
C ASN A 33 5.47 -8.80 -3.72
N ILE A 34 4.34 -9.10 -4.37
CA ILE A 34 3.17 -9.72 -3.76
C ILE A 34 3.00 -11.10 -4.41
N LEU A 35 3.46 -12.15 -3.73
CA LEU A 35 3.38 -13.52 -4.22
C LEU A 35 2.06 -14.16 -3.82
N ILE A 36 1.48 -14.98 -4.68
CA ILE A 36 0.29 -15.78 -4.35
C ILE A 36 0.72 -17.21 -4.07
N ASP A 37 0.41 -17.72 -2.87
CA ASP A 37 0.73 -19.11 -2.54
C ASP A 37 -0.33 -20.10 -3.09
N LYS A 38 -0.09 -21.41 -2.85
CA LYS A 38 -0.97 -22.50 -3.31
C LYS A 38 -2.41 -22.40 -2.80
N ASP A 39 -2.63 -21.70 -1.69
CA ASP A 39 -3.93 -21.52 -1.05
C ASP A 39 -4.58 -20.18 -1.47
N SER A 40 -4.03 -19.55 -2.50
CA SER A 40 -4.44 -18.24 -3.01
C SER A 40 -4.37 -17.15 -1.93
N ILE A 41 -3.37 -17.23 -1.04
CA ILE A 41 -3.09 -16.23 -0.02
C ILE A 41 -1.93 -15.36 -0.52
N PRO A 42 -2.12 -14.03 -0.60
CA PRO A 42 -1.05 -13.11 -0.97
C PRO A 42 -0.02 -12.99 0.16
N LYS A 43 1.25 -12.85 -0.20
CA LYS A 43 2.38 -12.70 0.72
C LYS A 43 3.29 -11.59 0.21
N LEU A 44 3.48 -10.58 1.05
CA LEU A 44 4.45 -9.52 0.80
C LEU A 44 5.87 -10.08 1.01
N CYS A 45 6.77 -9.85 0.03
CA CYS A 45 8.15 -10.31 0.06
C CYS A 45 9.14 -9.19 -0.35
N ASN A 46 10.44 -9.51 -0.35
CA ASN A 46 11.54 -8.61 -0.73
C ASN A 46 11.74 -7.40 0.20
N PHE A 47 12.21 -7.69 1.42
CA PHE A 47 12.52 -6.71 2.47
C PHE A 47 13.94 -6.13 2.40
N ASP A 48 14.63 -6.27 1.27
CA ASP A 48 16.02 -5.82 1.08
C ASP A 48 16.18 -4.30 1.24
N GLN A 49 15.11 -3.56 0.99
CA GLN A 49 15.04 -2.10 1.15
C GLN A 49 14.32 -1.67 2.43
N ALA A 50 13.87 -2.60 3.27
CA ALA A 50 13.13 -2.23 4.47
C ALA A 50 14.01 -1.42 5.45
N ILE A 51 13.42 -0.44 6.10
CA ILE A 51 14.08 0.39 7.12
C ILE A 51 13.14 0.63 8.29
N THR A 52 13.72 0.88 9.46
CA THR A 52 12.97 1.18 10.67
C THR A 52 13.02 2.68 10.96
N ILE A 53 11.88 3.30 11.28
CA ILE A 53 11.84 4.66 11.81
C ILE A 53 12.30 4.62 13.28
N PRO A 54 13.28 5.46 13.70
CA PRO A 54 13.72 5.47 15.09
C PRO A 54 12.59 5.75 16.08
N GLU A 55 12.73 5.25 17.30
CA GLU A 55 11.73 5.46 18.35
C GLU A 55 11.59 6.94 18.70
N GLY A 56 10.33 7.40 18.77
CA GLY A 56 10.00 8.81 19.01
C GLY A 56 10.06 9.70 17.76
N GLU A 57 10.52 9.17 16.62
CA GLU A 57 10.58 9.90 15.35
C GLU A 57 9.40 9.55 14.45
N THR A 58 9.06 10.48 13.54
CA THR A 58 8.02 10.28 12.51
C THR A 58 8.60 9.91 11.15
N HIS A 59 9.91 10.02 10.98
CA HIS A 59 10.58 9.83 9.70
C HIS A 59 12.04 9.41 9.88
N VAL A 60 12.66 8.95 8.80
CA VAL A 60 14.09 8.69 8.73
C VAL A 60 14.66 9.20 7.41
N GLN A 61 15.79 9.90 7.47
CA GLN A 61 16.50 10.35 6.28
C GLN A 61 17.49 9.28 5.82
N VAL A 62 17.47 8.96 4.53
CA VAL A 62 18.40 8.00 3.93
C VAL A 62 19.24 8.64 2.83
N ASN A 63 20.50 8.22 2.73
CA ASN A 63 21.42 8.70 1.70
C ASN A 63 21.33 7.88 0.39
N LYS A 64 20.81 6.65 0.48
CA LYS A 64 20.66 5.75 -0.66
C LYS A 64 19.18 5.56 -0.96
N ILE A 65 18.76 6.11 -2.09
CA ILE A 65 17.43 5.89 -2.65
C ILE A 65 17.52 4.64 -3.53
N PRO A 66 16.59 3.68 -3.40
CA PRO A 66 16.45 2.58 -4.33
C PRO A 66 16.48 3.06 -5.79
N GLY A 67 17.03 2.24 -6.69
CA GLY A 67 17.02 2.53 -8.12
C GLY A 67 15.60 2.67 -8.69
N ALA A 68 15.49 2.92 -9.99
CA ALA A 68 14.22 3.20 -10.68
C ALA A 68 13.11 2.21 -10.29
N ASN A 69 12.18 2.69 -9.45
CA ASN A 69 10.97 1.99 -9.06
C ASN A 69 9.80 2.91 -9.42
N PHE A 70 8.95 2.49 -10.37
CA PHE A 70 7.79 3.27 -10.82
C PHE A 70 6.76 3.50 -9.72
N TYR A 71 6.80 2.71 -8.64
CA TYR A 71 5.90 2.81 -7.50
C TYR A 71 6.42 3.73 -6.39
N LEU A 72 7.64 4.25 -6.55
CA LEU A 72 8.32 5.05 -5.53
C LEU A 72 7.64 6.41 -5.35
N GLU A 73 7.42 6.80 -4.10
CA GLU A 73 6.94 8.13 -3.77
C GLU A 73 7.90 9.22 -4.28
N HIS A 74 7.37 10.19 -5.03
CA HIS A 74 8.16 11.28 -5.59
C HIS A 74 8.83 12.15 -4.52
N ALA A 75 8.12 12.50 -3.45
CA ALA A 75 8.67 13.30 -2.36
C ALA A 75 9.85 12.58 -1.68
N TYR A 76 9.73 11.27 -1.46
CA TYR A 76 10.81 10.42 -0.98
C TYR A 76 11.98 10.38 -1.98
N ALA A 77 11.70 10.18 -3.27
CA ALA A 77 12.71 10.11 -4.32
C ALA A 77 13.55 11.41 -4.44
N LEU A 78 12.98 12.56 -4.06
CA LEU A 78 13.66 13.86 -4.09
C LEU A 78 14.39 14.19 -2.78
N SER A 79 13.78 13.88 -1.64
CA SER A 79 14.27 14.33 -0.32
C SER A 79 15.11 13.28 0.41
N GLY A 80 14.93 12.00 0.09
CA GLY A 80 15.45 10.89 0.88
C GLY A 80 14.75 10.72 2.24
N ILE A 81 13.65 11.45 2.50
CA ILE A 81 12.87 11.33 3.73
C ILE A 81 11.87 10.18 3.57
N VAL A 82 11.95 9.21 4.48
CA VAL A 82 11.05 8.06 4.53
C VAL A 82 10.10 8.22 5.71
N THR A 83 8.82 8.02 5.46
CA THR A 83 7.75 7.98 6.47
C THR A 83 6.91 6.72 6.28
N GLU A 84 5.93 6.47 7.16
CA GLU A 84 4.91 5.44 6.90
C GLU A 84 4.19 5.68 5.57
N HIS A 85 3.93 6.96 5.23
CA HIS A 85 3.23 7.37 4.00
C HIS A 85 3.93 6.97 2.70
N THR A 86 5.23 6.64 2.74
CA THR A 86 5.99 6.15 1.59
C THR A 86 5.49 4.78 1.10
N ASP A 87 5.14 3.89 2.02
CA ASP A 87 4.53 2.60 1.66
C ASP A 87 3.07 2.77 1.20
N ILE A 88 2.33 3.73 1.77
CA ILE A 88 0.95 4.00 1.38
C ILE A 88 0.86 4.46 -0.08
N TYR A 89 1.76 5.34 -0.50
CA TYR A 89 1.83 5.78 -1.89
C TYR A 89 2.09 4.63 -2.86
N SER A 90 3.10 3.81 -2.56
CA SER A 90 3.45 2.63 -3.34
C SER A 90 2.28 1.64 -3.41
N PHE A 91 1.58 1.44 -2.29
CA PHE A 91 0.38 0.61 -2.24
C PHE A 91 -0.79 1.19 -3.04
N GLY A 92 -0.95 2.52 -3.12
CA GLY A 92 -1.94 3.17 -3.97
C GLY A 92 -1.80 2.78 -5.45
N PHE A 93 -0.56 2.65 -5.95
CA PHE A 93 -0.34 2.12 -7.29
C PHE A 93 -0.65 0.63 -7.42
N VAL A 94 -0.40 -0.18 -6.39
CA VAL A 94 -0.84 -1.59 -6.36
C VAL A 94 -2.35 -1.67 -6.48
N LEU A 95 -3.11 -0.79 -5.80
CA LEU A 95 -4.56 -0.73 -5.94
C LEU A 95 -4.98 -0.41 -7.39
N LEU A 96 -4.37 0.59 -8.02
CA LEU A 96 -4.62 0.91 -9.43
C LEU A 96 -4.30 -0.26 -10.38
N PHE A 97 -3.18 -0.96 -10.14
CA PHE A 97 -2.81 -2.14 -10.90
C PHE A 97 -3.88 -3.23 -10.80
N LEU A 98 -4.33 -3.54 -9.59
CA LEU A 98 -5.37 -4.55 -9.35
C LEU A 98 -6.71 -4.16 -10.01
N ILE A 99 -7.03 -2.87 -10.09
CA ILE A 99 -8.23 -2.36 -10.78
C ILE A 99 -8.14 -2.59 -12.29
N SER A 100 -7.00 -2.28 -12.90
CA SER A 100 -6.82 -2.32 -14.37
C SER A 100 -7.03 -3.70 -15.01
N GLU A 101 -6.96 -4.77 -14.22
CA GLU A 101 -7.17 -6.11 -14.72
C GLU A 101 -8.67 -6.48 -14.92
N GLU A 102 -9.64 -5.60 -14.63
CA GLU A 102 -11.09 -5.95 -14.62
C GLU A 102 -11.63 -6.48 -15.96
N GLY A 103 -12.36 -7.60 -15.85
CA GLY A 103 -13.26 -8.09 -16.90
C GLY A 103 -14.65 -7.44 -16.78
N GLU A 104 -15.69 -8.08 -17.31
CA GLU A 104 -17.03 -7.46 -17.41
C GLU A 104 -17.55 -6.86 -16.08
N ILE A 105 -17.90 -5.58 -16.16
CA ILE A 105 -18.43 -4.74 -15.08
C ILE A 105 -19.96 -4.82 -15.09
N ASN A 106 -20.56 -5.00 -13.91
CA ASN A 106 -22.00 -4.82 -13.68
C ASN A 106 -22.22 -3.69 -12.67
N GLU A 107 -23.46 -3.26 -12.45
CA GLU A 107 -23.76 -2.09 -11.59
C GLU A 107 -23.22 -2.23 -10.16
N GLU A 108 -23.26 -3.43 -9.57
CA GLU A 108 -22.75 -3.68 -8.22
C GLU A 108 -21.21 -3.59 -8.15
N LYS A 109 -20.53 -4.15 -9.16
CA LYS A 109 -19.07 -4.01 -9.31
C LYS A 109 -18.66 -2.58 -9.58
N GLU A 110 -19.49 -1.79 -10.29
CA GLU A 110 -19.20 -0.39 -10.56
C GLU A 110 -19.09 0.42 -9.26
N VAL A 111 -20.03 0.26 -8.32
CA VAL A 111 -19.97 0.97 -7.02
C VAL A 111 -18.72 0.59 -6.23
N GLN A 112 -18.38 -0.70 -6.20
CA GLN A 112 -17.16 -1.17 -5.55
C GLN A 112 -15.90 -0.64 -6.24
N LEU A 113 -15.86 -0.67 -7.56
CA LEU A 113 -14.78 -0.16 -8.38
C LEU A 113 -14.56 1.33 -8.11
N GLN A 114 -15.64 2.13 -8.05
CA GLN A 114 -15.55 3.55 -7.71
C GLN A 114 -15.01 3.79 -6.30
N ALA A 115 -15.44 3.01 -5.32
CA ALA A 115 -14.91 3.10 -3.95
C ALA A 115 -13.42 2.70 -3.90
N PHE A 116 -13.04 1.68 -4.66
CA PHE A 116 -11.68 1.16 -4.72
C PHE A 116 -10.73 2.12 -5.44
N LEU A 117 -11.17 2.72 -6.54
CA LEU A 117 -10.49 3.82 -7.25
C LEU A 117 -10.32 5.03 -6.33
N LYS A 118 -11.38 5.44 -5.63
CA LYS A 118 -11.31 6.57 -4.70
C LYS A 118 -10.27 6.32 -3.61
N LEU A 119 -10.22 5.12 -3.04
CA LEU A 119 -9.23 4.75 -2.03
C LEU A 119 -7.80 4.81 -2.61
N ALA A 120 -7.58 4.28 -3.82
CA ALA A 120 -6.31 4.37 -4.52
C ALA A 120 -5.86 5.83 -4.72
N TRP A 121 -6.78 6.70 -5.16
CA TRP A 121 -6.51 8.13 -5.35
C TRP A 121 -6.13 8.86 -4.06
N ILE A 122 -6.76 8.52 -2.94
CA ILE A 122 -6.39 9.12 -1.64
C ILE A 122 -4.98 8.65 -1.22
N CYS A 123 -4.64 7.38 -1.45
CA CYS A 123 -3.29 6.87 -1.16
C CYS A 123 -2.20 7.54 -2.04
N LEU A 124 -2.57 8.05 -3.21
CA LEU A 124 -1.66 8.67 -4.18
C LEU A 124 -1.55 10.20 -4.06
N LYS A 125 -2.09 10.80 -2.99
CA LYS A 125 -1.95 12.25 -2.76
C LYS A 125 -0.48 12.68 -2.74
N GLU A 126 -0.20 13.85 -3.31
CA GLU A 126 1.18 14.37 -3.40
C GLU A 126 1.77 14.60 -2.01
N ASN A 127 1.03 15.27 -1.13
CA ASN A 127 1.40 15.45 0.26
C ASN A 127 1.16 14.14 1.04
N GLY A 128 2.19 13.66 1.72
CA GLY A 128 2.12 12.45 2.54
C GLY A 128 1.08 12.54 3.65
N GLU A 129 0.96 13.71 4.29
CA GLU A 129 0.02 13.95 5.41
C GLU A 129 -1.46 13.92 4.99
N ASP A 130 -1.75 14.05 3.69
CA ASP A 130 -3.11 13.92 3.16
C ASP A 130 -3.49 12.45 2.89
N ARG A 131 -2.54 11.51 3.03
CA ARG A 131 -2.78 10.08 2.85
C ARG A 131 -3.23 9.47 4.18
N PRO A 132 -4.11 8.47 4.16
CA PRO A 132 -4.49 7.72 5.36
C PRO A 132 -3.32 6.90 5.89
N LEU A 133 -3.39 6.52 7.17
CA LEU A 133 -2.55 5.44 7.69
C LEU A 133 -2.96 4.10 7.07
N MET A 134 -2.03 3.16 6.99
CA MET A 134 -2.32 1.85 6.39
C MET A 134 -3.42 1.08 7.15
N ILE A 135 -3.53 1.27 8.46
CA ILE A 135 -4.62 0.70 9.26
C ILE A 135 -6.01 1.18 8.80
N ASP A 136 -6.11 2.43 8.34
CA ASP A 136 -7.37 2.99 7.87
C ASP A 136 -7.65 2.55 6.43
N VAL A 137 -6.62 2.43 5.58
CA VAL A 137 -6.73 1.78 4.27
C VAL A 137 -7.27 0.36 4.41
N ALA A 138 -6.70 -0.44 5.32
CA ALA A 138 -7.15 -1.81 5.58
C ALA A 138 -8.62 -1.87 6.03
N LYS A 139 -9.06 -0.95 6.90
CA LYS A 139 -10.46 -0.84 7.33
C LYS A 139 -11.38 -0.48 6.16
N GLU A 140 -11.01 0.48 5.32
CA GLU A 140 -11.81 0.86 4.15
C GLU A 140 -11.95 -0.29 3.15
N LEU A 141 -10.89 -1.07 2.91
CA LEU A 141 -10.96 -2.27 2.07
C LEU A 141 -11.94 -3.33 2.61
N VAL A 142 -12.02 -3.50 3.93
CA VAL A 142 -13.01 -4.37 4.57
C VAL A 142 -14.43 -3.84 4.38
N LYS A 143 -14.63 -2.52 4.44
CA LYS A 143 -15.95 -1.91 4.18
C LYS A 143 -16.38 -2.12 2.72
N ILE A 144 -15.48 -1.90 1.75
CA ILE A 144 -15.75 -2.10 0.32
C ILE A 144 -16.18 -3.55 0.04
N GLU A 145 -15.54 -4.54 0.67
CA GLU A 145 -15.93 -5.95 0.52
C GLU A 145 -17.32 -6.25 1.11
N ARG A 146 -17.67 -5.59 2.21
CA ARG A 146 -18.97 -5.82 2.87
C ARG A 146 -20.14 -5.19 2.14
N SER A 147 -19.91 -4.10 1.39
CA SER A 147 -20.93 -3.50 0.52
C SER A 147 -21.25 -4.34 -0.72
N ALA A 148 -20.54 -5.45 -0.94
CA ALA A 148 -20.71 -6.41 -2.04
C ALA A 148 -21.60 -7.62 -1.70
N ARG A 149 -22.29 -7.58 -0.55
CA ARG A 149 -23.07 -8.68 0.01
C ARG A 149 -24.43 -8.17 0.43
#